data_AF-A0A944PLD5-F1
#
_entry.id   AF-A0A944PLD5-F1
#
_cell.length_a   1.000
_cell.length_b   1.000
_cell.length_c   1.000
_cell.angle_alpha   90.00
_cell.angle_beta   90.00
_cell.angle_gamma   90.00
#
_symmetry.space_group_name_H-M   'P 1'
#
loop_
_entity.id
_entity.type
_entity.pdbx_description
1 polymer ?
#
loop_
_entity_poly.entity_id
_entity_poly.type
_entity_poly.pdbx_seq_one_letter_code
_entity_poly.pdbx_strand_id
1 'polypeptide(L)' 'MQSDSPSMADAETTLGNIRRAEVSLNSNTFPGDVSDRARAALDAARQALNDGDRTKALAASTLAIELLAEALH' A
#
# COMPACT_ATOMS: atom_id res chain seq x y z
N MET A 1 -18.38 3.13 25.10
CA MET A 1 -18.56 3.36 23.66
C MET A 1 -17.19 3.26 23.03
N GLN A 2 -16.90 2.15 22.34
CA GLN A 2 -15.65 1.99 21.60
C GLN A 2 -15.74 2.88 20.36
N SER A 3 -15.15 4.07 20.44
CA SER A 3 -14.92 4.92 19.29
C SER A 3 -13.73 4.35 18.53
N ASP A 4 -13.91 3.19 17.88
CA ASP A 4 -13.02 2.78 16.80
C ASP A 4 -13.19 3.81 15.69
N SER A 5 -12.36 4.85 15.80
CA SER A 5 -12.37 5.96 14.88
C SER A 5 -11.89 5.40 13.54
N PRO A 6 -12.60 5.64 12.42
CA PRO A 6 -12.25 5.09 11.10
C PRO A 6 -10.77 5.28 10.74
N SER A 7 -10.16 6.35 11.27
CA SER A 7 -8.74 6.66 11.18
C SER A 7 -7.77 5.55 11.67
N MET A 8 -8.12 4.76 12.69
CA MET A 8 -7.23 3.67 13.14
C MET A 8 -7.31 2.46 12.22
N ALA A 9 -8.52 2.12 11.76
CA ALA A 9 -8.74 1.04 10.80
C ALA A 9 -8.07 1.31 9.44
N ASP A 10 -8.10 2.57 8.97
CA ASP A 10 -7.42 2.96 7.73
C ASP A 10 -5.90 2.81 7.83
N ALA A 11 -5.31 3.20 8.97
CA ALA A 11 -3.89 3.07 9.20
C ALA A 11 -3.44 1.61 9.28
N GLU A 12 -4.19 0.77 10.00
CA GLU A 12 -3.93 -0.67 10.07
C GLU A 12 -4.03 -1.34 8.70
N THR A 13 -5.09 -1.02 7.95
CA THR A 13 -5.28 -1.52 6.59
C THR A 13 -4.12 -1.10 5.68
N THR A 14 -3.71 0.15 5.75
CA THR A 14 -2.57 0.68 4.98
C THR A 14 -1.29 -0.10 5.26
N LEU A 15 -0.96 -0.32 6.55
CA LEU A 15 0.22 -1.09 6.95
C LEU A 15 0.14 -2.55 6.47
N GLY A 16 -1.04 -3.15 6.54
CA GLY A 16 -1.31 -4.49 6.00
C GLY A 16 -1.06 -4.56 4.50
N ASN A 17 -1.54 -3.58 3.73
CA ASN A 17 -1.31 -3.49 2.29
C ASN A 17 0.17 -3.30 1.96
N ILE A 18 0.87 -2.40 2.66
CA ILE A 18 2.31 -2.20 2.48
C ILE A 18 3.05 -3.53 2.64
N ARG A 19 2.80 -4.24 3.74
CA ARG A 19 3.47 -5.52 4.02
C ARG A 19 3.18 -6.58 2.96
N ARG A 20 1.93 -6.69 2.49
CA ARG A 20 1.55 -7.65 1.43
C ARG A 20 2.24 -7.34 0.11
N ALA A 21 2.28 -6.07 -0.28
CA ALA A 21 2.94 -5.63 -1.50
C ALA A 21 4.46 -5.92 -1.46
N GLU A 22 5.11 -5.65 -0.33
CA GLU A 22 6.54 -5.96 -0.14
C GLU A 22 6.84 -7.46 -0.21
N VAL A 23 6.00 -8.29 0.42
CA VAL A 23 6.12 -9.75 0.30
C VAL A 23 5.96 -10.17 -1.16
N SER A 24 4.95 -9.65 -1.86
CA SER A 24 4.72 -9.99 -3.26
C SER A 24 5.92 -9.59 -4.14
N LEU A 25 6.44 -8.38 -4.01
CA LEU A 25 7.63 -7.87 -4.72
C LEU A 25 8.88 -8.71 -4.47
N ASN A 26 9.03 -9.28 -3.26
CA ASN A 26 10.16 -10.13 -2.91
C ASN A 26 9.99 -11.58 -3.35
N SER A 27 8.74 -12.04 -3.49
CA SER A 27 8.42 -13.45 -3.79
C SER A 27 8.16 -13.72 -5.27
N ASN A 28 7.91 -12.69 -6.07
CA ASN A 28 7.56 -12.84 -7.49
C ASN A 28 8.49 -12.04 -8.40
N THR A 29 8.52 -12.42 -9.68
CA THR A 29 9.18 -11.63 -10.73
C THR A 29 8.13 -10.84 -11.48
N PHE A 30 8.19 -9.52 -11.36
CA PHE A 30 7.33 -8.59 -12.07
C PHE A 30 8.10 -7.89 -13.19
N PRO A 31 7.40 -7.35 -14.22
CA PRO A 31 7.97 -6.36 -15.10
C PRO A 31 8.62 -5.20 -14.32
N GLY A 32 9.72 -4.66 -14.84
CA GLY A 32 10.47 -3.60 -14.16
C GLY A 32 9.63 -2.35 -13.90
N ASP A 33 8.84 -1.95 -14.88
CA ASP A 33 7.91 -0.81 -14.80
C ASP A 33 6.82 -1.02 -13.75
N VAL A 34 6.25 -2.23 -13.65
CA VAL A 34 5.28 -2.58 -12.60
C VAL A 34 5.94 -2.50 -11.23
N SER A 35 7.13 -3.08 -11.08
CA SER A 35 7.89 -3.08 -9.82
C SER A 35 8.19 -1.65 -9.35
N ASP A 36 8.64 -0.79 -10.25
CA ASP A 36 9.00 0.59 -9.94
C ASP A 36 7.77 1.43 -9.58
N ARG A 37 6.65 1.26 -10.30
CA ARG A 37 5.38 1.92 -9.96
C ARG A 37 4.84 1.45 -8.62
N ALA A 38 4.89 0.15 -8.33
CA ALA A 38 4.45 -0.40 -7.05
C ALA A 38 5.31 0.13 -5.89
N ARG A 39 6.64 0.19 -6.06
CA ARG A 39 7.55 0.79 -5.06
C ARG A 39 7.26 2.27 -4.84
N ALA A 40 7.08 3.04 -5.90
CA ALA A 40 6.73 4.45 -5.79
C ALA A 40 5.40 4.67 -5.05
N ALA A 41 4.41 3.80 -5.28
CA ALA A 41 3.14 3.83 -4.54
C ALA A 41 3.33 3.49 -3.05
N LEU A 42 4.20 2.53 -2.71
CA LEU A 42 4.54 2.22 -1.31
C LEU A 42 5.26 3.36 -0.61
N ASP A 43 6.20 4.02 -1.29
CA ASP A 43 6.88 5.20 -0.75
C ASP A 43 5.90 6.35 -0.50
N ALA A 44 4.97 6.58 -1.43
CA ALA A 44 3.89 7.57 -1.26
C ALA A 44 2.97 7.22 -0.08
N ALA A 45 2.63 5.94 0.11
CA ALA A 45 1.82 5.48 1.24
C ALA A 45 2.53 5.72 2.58
N ARG A 46 3.84 5.41 2.66
CA ARG A 46 4.67 5.64 3.85
C ARG A 46 4.80 7.13 4.17
N GLN A 47 5.03 7.96 3.15
CA GLN A 47 5.08 9.41 3.32
C GLN A 47 3.74 9.96 3.83
N ALA A 48 2.63 9.54 3.23
CA ALA A 48 1.31 9.96 3.66
C ALA A 48 0.97 9.54 5.10
N LEU A 49 1.41 8.36 5.56
CA LEU A 49 1.31 7.97 6.98
C LEU A 49 2.10 8.92 7.89
N ASN A 50 3.33 9.27 7.51
CA ASN A 50 4.16 10.19 8.29
C ASN A 50 3.56 11.60 8.35
N ASP A 51 2.92 12.03 7.26
CA ASP A 51 2.24 13.32 7.15
C ASP A 51 0.86 13.32 7.86
N GLY A 52 0.37 12.15 8.31
CA GLY A 52 -0.95 11.98 8.92
C GLY A 52 -2.11 11.96 7.92
N ASP A 53 -1.83 11.95 6.62
CA ASP A 53 -2.81 11.85 5.54
C ASP A 53 -3.21 10.40 5.30
N ARG A 54 -4.12 9.92 6.14
CA ARG A 54 -4.56 8.51 6.13
C ARG A 54 -5.31 8.12 4.86
N THR A 55 -6.06 9.04 4.25
CA THR A 55 -6.80 8.78 3.02
C THR A 55 -5.85 8.56 1.85
N LYS A 56 -4.85 9.43 1.71
CA LYS A 56 -3.80 9.27 0.69
C LYS A 56 -2.96 8.02 0.94
N ALA A 57 -2.65 7.73 2.21
CA ALA A 57 -1.91 6.54 2.57
C ALA A 57 -2.64 5.25 2.17
N LEU A 58 -3.94 5.16 2.48
CA LEU A 58 -4.78 4.04 2.08
C LEU A 58 -4.83 3.92 0.56
N ALA A 59 -5.15 5.01 -0.15
CA ALA A 59 -5.23 5.01 -1.61
C ALA A 59 -3.93 4.55 -2.29
N ALA A 60 -2.79 5.06 -1.83
CA ALA A 60 -1.47 4.69 -2.38
C ALA A 60 -1.11 3.22 -2.08
N SER A 61 -1.43 2.73 -0.88
CA SER A 61 -1.19 1.33 -0.52
C SER A 61 -2.07 0.35 -1.31
N THR A 62 -3.32 0.73 -1.59
CA THR A 62 -4.25 -0.05 -2.42
C THR A 62 -3.77 -0.09 -3.87
N LEU A 63 -3.34 1.05 -4.43
CA LEU A 63 -2.78 1.11 -5.77
C LEU A 63 -1.56 0.18 -5.93
N ALA A 64 -0.68 0.12 -4.92
CA ALA A 64 0.45 -0.81 -4.95
C ALA A 64 0.00 -2.28 -5.06
N ILE A 65 -1.07 -2.67 -4.36
CA ILE A 65 -1.63 -4.02 -4.45
C ILE A 65 -2.26 -4.27 -5.82
N GLU A 66 -3.02 -3.31 -6.35
CA GLU A 66 -3.67 -3.42 -7.66
C GLU A 66 -2.65 -3.62 -8.79
N LEU A 67 -1.58 -2.81 -8.81
CA LEU A 67 -0.50 -2.94 -9.81
C LEU A 67 0.13 -4.34 -9.80
N LEU A 68 0.36 -4.89 -8.60
CA LEU A 68 0.98 -6.21 -8.46
C LEU A 68 -0.01 -7.32 -8.80
N ALA A 69 -1.30 -7.17 -8.46
CA ALA A 69 -2.32 -8.14 -8.80
C ALA A 69 -2.58 -8.20 -10.31
N GLU A 70 -2.67 -7.05 -10.98
CA GLU A 70 -2.83 -6.95 -12.43
C GLU A 70 -1.69 -7.63 -13.20
N ALA A 71 -0.47 -7.56 -12.67
CA ALA A 71 0.70 -8.17 -13.31
C ALA A 71 0.81 -9.70 -13.12
N LEU A 72 -0.05 -10.31 -12.29
CA LEU A 72 -0.13 -11.76 -12.10
C LEU A 72 -1.23 -12.42 -12.96
N HIS A 73 -2.03 -11.62 -13.68
CA HIS A 73 -3.15 -12.06 -14.50
C HIS A 73 -2.81 -11.98 -15.99
#